data_AF-U4TU83-F1
#
_entry.id   AF-U4TU83-F1
#
_cell.length_a   1.000
_cell.length_b   1.000
_cell.length_c   1.000
_cell.angle_alpha   90.00
_cell.angle_beta   90.00
_cell.angle_gamma   90.00
#
_symmetry.space_group_name_H-M   'P 1'
#
loop_
_entity.id
_entity.type
_entity.pdbx_description
1 polymer ?
#
loop_
_entity_poly.entity_id
_entity_poly.type
_entity_poly.pdbx_seq_one_letter_code
_entity_poly.pdbx_strand_id
1 'polypeptide(L)'
;MLISTNVFTKAIFTVTGKDMAVFIDQWVRTGGHAKFHLTSVFNRKRNTIELEIRQDATSQTGIRKYVGPLLVTLQELDGTFKHNLQIENTVVKSDITCHSKSRRNKKKKIPLCTGEEVDMDLSAMDDSPVLWIRLDPEMTLLRSVVIEQPDYQWQYQLRHERDVTAQTEAIYALERYPTPATRMALTDTIENEQCYYKVRCKAAHCLTKVANAMVANWSGPPAMLTIFRKFFGSFAAPHIIKQNSFQNFQHYFLQKNIPLAMSGLRNAHGICPKDVMRFLLELFKYNDNSKNRFSDNYYRAALVQALGNAITPVVSMAVQQGSSITADNLSADTKSILEEITRVLNLEKALPCYKYTVSVECLKVIRKMQRFGHLPSRSTIFKFYAEYGHYTGKSVSGHHWAHSPNRGEHRLILGAFTILT
;
A
#
# COMPACT_ATOMS: atom_id res chain seq x y z
N MET A 1 22.99 -28.55 -30.36
CA MET A 1 21.53 -28.79 -30.35
C MET A 1 20.83 -27.49 -30.08
N LEU A 2 20.06 -26.95 -31.03
CA LEU A 2 19.20 -25.79 -30.80
C LEU A 2 17.90 -26.29 -30.15
N ILE A 3 17.67 -25.90 -28.90
CA ILE A 3 16.43 -26.21 -28.18
C ILE A 3 15.39 -25.15 -28.58
N SER A 4 14.23 -25.60 -29.07
CA SER A 4 13.07 -24.74 -29.36
C SER A 4 11.93 -25.04 -28.39
N THR A 5 11.00 -24.09 -28.24
CA THR A 5 9.80 -24.26 -27.39
C THR A 5 8.98 -25.49 -27.79
N ASN A 6 8.95 -25.83 -29.09
CA ASN A 6 8.26 -27.02 -29.59
C ASN A 6 8.95 -28.31 -29.13
N VAL A 7 10.29 -28.37 -29.20
CA VAL A 7 11.07 -29.52 -28.72
C VAL A 7 10.89 -29.68 -27.21
N PHE A 8 10.92 -28.58 -26.46
CA PHE A 8 10.70 -28.59 -25.02
C PHE A 8 9.30 -29.07 -24.63
N THR A 9 8.25 -28.62 -25.35
CA THR A 9 6.85 -29.06 -25.11
C THR A 9 6.69 -30.56 -25.30
N LYS A 10 7.30 -31.11 -26.37
CA LYS A 10 7.30 -32.57 -26.61
C LYS A 10 8.00 -33.32 -25.50
N ALA A 11 9.13 -32.81 -25.00
CA ALA A 11 9.86 -33.42 -23.89
C ALA A 11 9.03 -33.47 -22.60
N ILE A 12 8.25 -32.42 -22.28
CA ILE A 12 7.33 -32.44 -21.13
C ILE A 12 6.29 -33.56 -21.28
N PHE A 13 5.70 -33.71 -22.46
CA PHE A 13 4.76 -34.78 -22.74
C PHE A 13 5.42 -36.16 -22.58
N THR A 14 6.63 -36.36 -23.11
CA THR A 14 7.38 -37.61 -22.96
C THR A 14 7.63 -37.99 -21.51
N VAL A 15 7.93 -37.02 -20.63
CA VAL A 15 8.25 -37.28 -19.22
C VAL A 15 6.99 -37.42 -18.35
N THR A 16 5.96 -36.62 -18.60
CA THR A 16 4.81 -36.48 -17.68
C THR A 16 3.51 -37.09 -18.22
N GLY A 17 3.42 -37.38 -19.51
CA GLY A 17 2.19 -37.77 -20.21
C GLY A 17 1.15 -36.66 -20.34
N LYS A 18 1.44 -35.44 -19.89
CA LYS A 18 0.49 -34.31 -19.92
C LYS A 18 0.67 -33.47 -21.17
N ASP A 19 -0.43 -33.25 -21.90
CA ASP A 19 -0.45 -32.32 -23.03
C ASP A 19 -0.51 -30.87 -22.53
N MET A 20 0.48 -30.07 -22.95
CA MET A 20 0.61 -28.66 -22.58
C MET A 20 0.08 -27.71 -23.66
N ALA A 21 -0.50 -28.22 -24.75
CA ALA A 21 -0.99 -27.40 -25.85
C ALA A 21 -1.99 -26.33 -25.36
N VAL A 22 -2.97 -26.72 -24.54
CA VAL A 22 -3.98 -25.81 -23.97
C VAL A 22 -3.32 -24.74 -23.09
N PHE A 23 -2.38 -25.15 -22.23
CA PHE A 23 -1.66 -24.21 -21.35
C PHE A 23 -0.86 -23.18 -22.15
N ILE A 24 -0.13 -23.63 -23.18
CA ILE A 24 0.67 -22.76 -24.04
C ILE A 24 -0.24 -21.79 -24.81
N ASP A 25 -1.34 -22.30 -25.34
CA ASP A 25 -2.27 -21.47 -26.07
C ASP A 25 -2.90 -20.41 -25.17
N GLN A 26 -3.31 -20.79 -23.95
CA GLN A 26 -3.97 -19.91 -23.00
C GLN A 26 -3.03 -18.87 -22.35
N TRP A 27 -1.83 -19.27 -21.94
CA TRP A 27 -0.96 -18.45 -21.07
C TRP A 27 0.31 -17.94 -21.74
N VAL A 28 0.75 -18.53 -22.87
CA VAL A 28 2.00 -18.16 -23.54
C VAL A 28 1.74 -17.40 -24.83
N ARG A 29 0.87 -17.93 -25.70
CA ARG A 29 0.58 -17.32 -27.01
C ARG A 29 -0.43 -16.19 -26.92
N THR A 30 -1.17 -16.16 -25.83
CA THR A 30 -2.37 -15.36 -25.70
C THR A 30 -2.24 -14.42 -24.50
N GLY A 31 -2.35 -13.12 -24.74
CA GLY A 31 -2.36 -12.12 -23.68
C GLY A 31 -3.77 -11.87 -23.12
N GLY A 32 -3.88 -11.59 -21.83
CA GLY A 32 -5.11 -11.21 -21.15
C GLY A 32 -5.18 -11.79 -19.74
N HIS A 33 -6.22 -11.43 -18.99
CA HIS A 33 -6.48 -11.97 -17.65
C HIS A 33 -7.99 -12.13 -17.41
N ALA A 34 -8.36 -12.99 -16.46
CA ALA A 34 -9.74 -13.16 -16.05
C ALA A 34 -10.15 -12.04 -15.08
N LYS A 35 -11.41 -11.61 -15.12
CA LYS A 35 -11.96 -10.69 -14.11
C LYS A 35 -13.23 -11.28 -13.50
N PHE A 36 -13.18 -11.52 -12.20
CA PHE A 36 -14.28 -12.09 -11.44
C PHE A 36 -14.89 -11.06 -10.51
N HIS A 37 -16.22 -11.07 -10.44
CA HIS A 37 -17.00 -10.36 -9.44
C HIS A 37 -17.78 -11.38 -8.64
N LEU A 38 -17.47 -11.51 -7.35
CA LEU A 38 -18.06 -12.47 -6.42
C LEU A 38 -19.01 -11.74 -5.47
N THR A 39 -20.24 -12.21 -5.42
CA THR A 39 -21.23 -11.83 -4.40
C THR A 39 -21.72 -13.08 -3.69
N SER A 40 -22.18 -12.93 -2.44
CA SER A 40 -22.63 -14.07 -1.63
C SER A 40 -23.78 -13.68 -0.72
N VAL A 41 -24.72 -14.60 -0.52
CA VAL A 41 -25.84 -14.45 0.43
C VAL A 41 -25.95 -15.72 1.25
N PHE A 42 -26.03 -15.59 2.58
CA PHE A 42 -26.23 -16.73 3.46
C PHE A 42 -27.71 -17.06 3.65
N ASN A 43 -28.09 -18.28 3.32
CA ASN A 43 -29.43 -18.82 3.54
C ASN A 43 -29.50 -19.62 4.84
N ARG A 44 -30.04 -18.98 5.89
CA ARG A 44 -30.16 -19.59 7.23
C ARG A 44 -30.99 -20.87 7.26
N LYS A 45 -32.07 -20.95 6.48
CA LYS A 45 -32.97 -22.11 6.51
C LYS A 45 -32.30 -23.36 5.95
N ARG A 46 -31.49 -23.19 4.91
CA ARG A 46 -30.76 -24.28 4.24
C ARG A 46 -29.36 -24.51 4.79
N ASN A 47 -28.85 -23.58 5.63
CA ASN A 47 -27.45 -23.53 6.05
C ASN A 47 -26.48 -23.55 4.85
N THR A 48 -26.80 -22.77 3.82
CA THR A 48 -26.02 -22.68 2.58
C THR A 48 -25.58 -21.25 2.31
N ILE A 49 -24.40 -21.06 1.74
CA ILE A 49 -24.05 -19.81 1.05
C ILE A 49 -24.40 -19.95 -0.42
N GLU A 50 -25.25 -19.06 -0.89
CA GLU A 50 -25.60 -18.87 -2.29
C GLU A 50 -24.55 -17.91 -2.88
N LEU A 51 -23.60 -18.45 -3.64
CA LEU A 51 -22.54 -17.70 -4.32
C LEU A 51 -22.95 -17.36 -5.74
N GLU A 52 -22.58 -16.16 -6.17
CA GLU A 52 -22.71 -15.75 -7.56
C GLU A 52 -21.39 -15.13 -8.06
N ILE A 53 -20.80 -15.77 -9.06
CA ILE A 53 -19.55 -15.35 -9.72
C ILE A 53 -19.90 -14.84 -11.12
N ARG A 54 -19.54 -13.59 -11.40
CA ARG A 54 -19.76 -12.93 -12.69
C ARG A 54 -18.45 -12.59 -13.40
N GLN A 55 -18.49 -12.61 -14.73
CA GLN A 55 -17.42 -12.25 -15.65
C GLN A 55 -17.88 -11.14 -16.62
N ASP A 56 -18.48 -10.07 -16.10
CA ASP A 56 -19.20 -9.07 -16.91
C ASP A 56 -18.28 -8.17 -17.77
N ALA A 57 -16.99 -8.16 -17.47
CA ALA A 57 -16.03 -7.23 -18.06
C ALA A 57 -15.31 -7.78 -19.31
N THR A 58 -15.82 -8.82 -19.96
CA THR A 58 -15.19 -9.47 -21.12
C THR A 58 -15.06 -8.57 -22.35
N SER A 59 -15.83 -7.49 -22.43
CA SER A 59 -15.72 -6.48 -23.48
C SER A 59 -14.56 -5.48 -23.26
N GLN A 60 -13.96 -5.46 -22.06
CA GLN A 60 -12.85 -4.55 -21.74
C GLN A 60 -11.53 -5.09 -22.30
N THR A 61 -10.70 -4.18 -22.82
CA THR A 61 -9.40 -4.53 -23.39
C THR A 61 -8.53 -5.30 -22.40
N GLY A 62 -8.05 -6.47 -22.82
CA GLY A 62 -7.16 -7.32 -22.01
C GLY A 62 -7.88 -8.21 -20.99
N ILE A 63 -9.21 -8.20 -20.94
CA ILE A 63 -10.00 -9.13 -20.13
C ILE A 63 -10.53 -10.25 -21.01
N ARG A 64 -10.42 -11.49 -20.53
CA ARG A 64 -10.90 -12.70 -21.22
C ARG A 64 -11.85 -13.48 -20.34
N LYS A 65 -12.81 -14.14 -20.99
CA LYS A 65 -13.68 -15.11 -20.32
C LYS A 65 -12.82 -16.32 -19.92
N TYR A 66 -12.87 -16.65 -18.64
CA TYR A 66 -12.30 -17.88 -18.11
C TYR A 66 -13.35 -18.99 -18.15
N VAL A 67 -12.91 -20.18 -18.57
CA VAL A 67 -13.69 -21.41 -18.53
C VAL A 67 -12.81 -22.48 -17.90
N GLY A 68 -13.27 -23.08 -16.80
CA GLY A 68 -12.48 -24.05 -16.06
C GLY A 68 -12.79 -24.06 -14.56
N PRO A 69 -12.08 -24.91 -13.80
CA PRO A 69 -12.27 -25.04 -12.36
C PRO A 69 -11.71 -23.82 -11.62
N LEU A 70 -12.50 -23.27 -10.70
CA LEU A 70 -12.13 -22.15 -9.86
C LEU A 70 -12.27 -22.55 -8.39
N LEU A 71 -11.18 -22.42 -7.64
CA LEU A 71 -11.16 -22.73 -6.22
C LEU A 71 -11.77 -21.58 -5.41
N VAL A 72 -12.81 -21.86 -4.65
CA VAL A 72 -13.37 -20.98 -3.62
C VAL A 72 -13.05 -21.57 -2.25
N THR A 73 -12.63 -20.74 -1.32
CA THR A 73 -12.34 -21.14 0.06
C THR A 73 -13.18 -20.34 1.03
N LEU A 74 -13.91 -21.06 1.87
CA LEU A 74 -14.73 -20.48 2.94
C LEU A 74 -14.00 -20.70 4.25
N GLN A 75 -13.73 -19.62 4.98
CA GLN A 75 -13.41 -19.75 6.39
C GLN A 75 -14.72 -19.77 7.17
N GLU A 76 -15.03 -20.90 7.80
CA GLU A 76 -16.17 -21.07 8.68
C GLU A 76 -15.74 -21.12 10.16
N LEU A 77 -16.72 -21.17 11.07
CA LEU A 77 -16.49 -21.24 12.52
C LEU A 77 -15.80 -22.52 13.00
N ASP A 78 -15.81 -23.59 12.21
CA ASP A 78 -15.20 -24.89 12.55
C ASP A 78 -13.98 -25.21 11.67
N GLY A 79 -13.60 -24.31 10.76
CA GLY A 79 -12.41 -24.51 9.93
C GLY A 79 -12.50 -23.89 8.55
N THR A 80 -11.46 -24.16 7.76
CA THR A 80 -11.35 -23.71 6.37
C THR A 80 -11.81 -24.82 5.43
N PHE A 81 -12.78 -24.54 4.56
CA PHE A 81 -13.33 -25.49 3.61
C PHE A 81 -13.08 -25.04 2.17
N LYS A 82 -12.58 -25.96 1.35
CA LYS A 82 -12.21 -25.72 -0.05
C LYS A 82 -13.28 -26.31 -0.98
N HIS A 83 -13.72 -25.52 -1.95
CA HIS A 83 -14.75 -25.87 -2.92
C HIS A 83 -14.28 -25.55 -4.33
N ASN A 84 -14.23 -26.56 -5.20
CA ASN A 84 -13.93 -26.35 -6.61
C ASN A 84 -15.23 -26.13 -7.38
N LEU A 85 -15.38 -24.95 -7.99
CA LEU A 85 -16.53 -24.59 -8.80
C LEU A 85 -16.16 -24.62 -10.28
N GLN A 86 -17.00 -25.23 -11.11
CA GLN A 86 -16.78 -25.21 -12.55
C GLN A 86 -17.35 -23.91 -13.15
N ILE A 87 -16.49 -23.10 -13.76
CA ILE A 87 -16.88 -21.87 -14.42
C ILE A 87 -17.09 -22.13 -15.91
N GLU A 88 -18.33 -22.09 -16.37
CA GLU A 88 -18.69 -22.35 -17.77
C GLU A 88 -19.28 -21.11 -18.47
N ASN A 89 -20.04 -20.34 -17.70
CA ASN A 89 -20.83 -19.22 -18.19
C ASN A 89 -20.32 -17.87 -17.68
N THR A 90 -20.88 -16.78 -18.23
CA THR A 90 -20.58 -15.42 -17.76
C THR A 90 -21.02 -15.21 -16.31
N VAL A 91 -22.14 -15.84 -15.93
CA VAL A 91 -22.66 -15.85 -14.55
C VAL A 91 -22.76 -17.29 -14.12
N VAL A 92 -22.19 -17.61 -12.96
CA VAL A 92 -22.24 -18.93 -12.34
C VAL A 92 -22.79 -18.76 -10.94
N LYS A 93 -23.89 -19.44 -10.64
CA LYS A 93 -24.49 -19.50 -9.31
C LYS A 93 -24.21 -20.87 -8.70
N SER A 94 -23.83 -20.90 -7.43
CA SER A 94 -23.54 -22.15 -6.72
C SER A 94 -23.99 -22.05 -5.26
N ASP A 95 -24.73 -23.05 -4.82
CA ASP A 95 -25.13 -23.20 -3.42
C ASP A 95 -24.13 -24.11 -2.71
N ILE A 96 -23.40 -23.56 -1.75
CA ILE A 96 -22.45 -24.32 -0.92
C ILE A 96 -23.04 -24.53 0.47
N THR A 97 -23.24 -25.79 0.86
CA THR A 97 -23.65 -26.14 2.22
C THR A 97 -22.51 -25.86 3.20
N CYS A 98 -22.79 -25.06 4.23
CA CYS A 98 -21.85 -24.79 5.31
C CYS A 98 -21.71 -26.02 6.21
N HIS A 99 -20.48 -26.32 6.61
CA HIS A 99 -20.17 -27.39 7.55
C HIS A 99 -20.48 -26.96 8.99
N SER A 100 -20.22 -25.69 9.28
CA SER A 100 -20.50 -25.06 10.55
C SER A 100 -21.96 -24.72 10.72
N LYS A 101 -22.41 -24.75 11.98
CA LYS A 101 -23.72 -24.24 12.38
C LYS A 101 -23.60 -22.78 12.81
N SER A 102 -24.69 -22.04 12.68
CA SER A 102 -24.84 -20.69 13.23
C SER A 102 -24.37 -20.64 14.69
N ARG A 103 -23.64 -19.58 15.04
CA ARG A 103 -23.10 -19.41 16.38
C ARG A 103 -24.20 -19.37 17.44
N ARG A 104 -23.91 -19.88 18.64
CA ARG A 104 -24.69 -19.62 19.85
C ARG A 104 -23.99 -18.66 20.81
N ASN A 105 -22.65 -18.66 20.80
CA ASN A 105 -21.81 -17.88 21.70
C ASN A 105 -21.14 -16.71 20.98
N LYS A 106 -20.94 -15.61 21.70
CA LYS A 106 -20.25 -14.41 21.18
C LYS A 106 -18.73 -14.59 21.08
N LYS A 107 -18.15 -15.59 21.75
CA LYS A 107 -16.73 -15.91 21.66
C LYS A 107 -16.57 -17.39 21.35
N LYS A 108 -15.62 -17.72 20.48
CA LYS A 108 -15.29 -19.09 20.10
C LYS A 108 -13.82 -19.19 19.69
N LYS A 109 -13.18 -20.31 20.04
CA LYS A 109 -11.91 -20.74 19.45
C LYS A 109 -12.17 -21.35 18.08
N ILE A 110 -11.55 -20.78 17.07
CA ILE A 110 -11.78 -21.16 15.67
C ILE A 110 -10.46 -21.68 15.10
N PRO A 111 -10.44 -22.90 14.54
CA PRO A 111 -9.26 -23.41 13.86
C PRO A 111 -9.08 -22.73 12.50
N LEU A 112 -7.86 -22.27 12.24
CA LEU A 112 -7.45 -21.71 10.96
C LEU A 112 -6.82 -22.78 10.07
N CYS A 113 -6.66 -22.48 8.77
CA CYS A 113 -5.99 -23.35 7.81
C CYS A 113 -4.54 -23.72 8.22
N THR A 114 -3.91 -22.91 9.09
CA THR A 114 -2.58 -23.14 9.64
C THR A 114 -2.53 -24.15 10.78
N GLY A 115 -3.68 -24.61 11.27
CA GLY A 115 -3.79 -25.43 12.49
C GLY A 115 -3.76 -24.61 13.79
N GLU A 116 -3.61 -23.29 13.71
CA GLU A 116 -3.71 -22.39 14.87
C GLU A 116 -5.19 -22.23 15.27
N GLU A 117 -5.49 -22.39 16.57
CA GLU A 117 -6.80 -22.02 17.12
C GLU A 117 -6.75 -20.60 17.65
N VAL A 118 -7.66 -19.75 17.16
CA VAL A 118 -7.72 -18.34 17.55
C VAL A 118 -9.04 -18.03 18.25
N ASP A 119 -8.96 -17.43 19.42
CA ASP A 119 -10.12 -16.85 20.10
C ASP A 119 -10.62 -15.62 19.33
N MET A 120 -11.81 -15.72 18.75
CA MET A 120 -12.45 -14.62 18.04
C MET A 120 -13.66 -14.10 18.81
N ASP A 121 -13.77 -12.78 18.91
CA ASP A 121 -15.03 -12.13 19.26
C ASP A 121 -15.89 -12.06 18.01
N LEU A 122 -17.03 -12.74 18.07
CA LEU A 122 -17.98 -12.84 16.97
C LEU A 122 -19.08 -11.80 17.09
N SER A 123 -19.07 -10.91 18.09
CA SER A 123 -20.15 -9.95 18.36
C SER A 123 -20.71 -9.21 17.12
N ALA A 124 -19.87 -8.92 16.13
CA ALA A 124 -20.23 -8.21 14.91
C ALA A 124 -20.87 -9.05 13.79
N MET A 125 -20.78 -10.39 13.80
CA MET A 125 -21.44 -11.18 12.75
C MET A 125 -22.95 -11.29 13.01
N ASP A 126 -23.69 -11.84 12.07
CA ASP A 126 -25.08 -12.28 12.28
C ASP A 126 -25.15 -13.80 12.50
N ASP A 127 -26.22 -14.45 12.04
CA ASP A 127 -26.43 -15.90 12.13
C ASP A 127 -25.61 -16.72 11.11
N SER A 128 -24.79 -16.07 10.28
CA SER A 128 -23.92 -16.76 9.32
C SER A 128 -22.71 -17.41 10.00
N PRO A 129 -22.41 -18.68 9.71
CA PRO A 129 -21.21 -19.34 10.22
C PRO A 129 -19.94 -19.01 9.40
N VAL A 130 -20.04 -18.17 8.37
CA VAL A 130 -18.90 -17.86 7.48
C VAL A 130 -18.24 -16.55 7.90
N LEU A 131 -16.93 -16.61 8.12
CA LEU A 131 -16.09 -15.51 8.57
C LEU A 131 -15.58 -14.67 7.41
N TRP A 132 -15.09 -15.30 6.35
CA TRP A 132 -14.66 -14.64 5.12
C TRP A 132 -14.60 -15.63 3.94
N ILE A 133 -14.63 -15.09 2.73
CA ILE A 133 -14.58 -15.85 1.48
C ILE A 133 -13.37 -15.45 0.67
N ARG A 134 -12.65 -16.43 0.12
CA ARG A 134 -11.52 -16.22 -0.79
C ARG A 134 -11.76 -16.93 -2.12
N LEU A 135 -11.30 -16.31 -3.20
CA LEU A 135 -11.41 -16.83 -4.57
C LEU A 135 -10.01 -16.98 -5.14
N ASP A 136 -9.70 -18.17 -5.65
CA ASP A 136 -8.37 -18.61 -6.10
C ASP A 136 -7.24 -18.17 -5.14
N PRO A 137 -7.25 -18.67 -3.88
CA PRO A 137 -6.19 -18.36 -2.90
C PRO A 137 -4.79 -18.76 -3.35
N GLU A 138 -4.70 -19.80 -4.17
CA GLU A 138 -3.45 -20.38 -4.66
C GLU A 138 -2.86 -19.60 -5.85
N MET A 139 -3.53 -18.52 -6.29
CA MET A 139 -3.11 -17.63 -7.37
C MET A 139 -2.75 -18.40 -8.65
N THR A 140 -3.56 -19.41 -8.97
CA THR A 140 -3.35 -20.28 -10.14
C THR A 140 -3.68 -19.55 -11.44
N LEU A 141 -4.49 -18.49 -11.37
CA LEU A 141 -4.94 -17.72 -12.52
C LEU A 141 -4.32 -16.31 -12.53
N LEU A 142 -4.01 -15.81 -13.72
CA LEU A 142 -3.86 -14.36 -13.89
C LEU A 142 -5.26 -13.74 -13.83
N ARG A 143 -5.57 -13.11 -12.69
CA ARG A 143 -6.92 -12.63 -12.38
C ARG A 143 -6.96 -11.24 -11.77
N SER A 144 -8.10 -10.59 -11.95
CA SER A 144 -8.59 -9.47 -11.16
C SER A 144 -9.85 -9.92 -10.44
N VAL A 145 -9.96 -9.67 -9.15
CA VAL A 145 -11.11 -10.13 -8.36
C VAL A 145 -11.70 -8.97 -7.58
N VAL A 146 -13.01 -8.88 -7.61
CA VAL A 146 -13.81 -8.01 -6.75
C VAL A 146 -14.71 -8.91 -5.92
N ILE A 147 -14.52 -8.92 -4.61
CA ILE A 147 -15.37 -9.67 -3.67
C ILE A 147 -16.22 -8.65 -2.92
N GLU A 148 -17.53 -8.86 -2.91
CA GLU A 148 -18.45 -8.12 -2.04
C GLU A 148 -18.74 -8.95 -0.80
N GLN A 149 -18.24 -8.48 0.33
CA GLN A 149 -18.55 -9.02 1.65
C GLN A 149 -18.60 -7.86 2.68
N PRO A 150 -19.34 -8.04 3.79
CA PRO A 150 -19.41 -7.06 4.87
C PRO A 150 -18.03 -6.64 5.41
N ASP A 151 -17.95 -5.44 5.98
CA ASP A 151 -16.71 -4.87 6.51
C ASP A 151 -16.09 -5.73 7.63
N TYR A 152 -16.91 -6.30 8.51
CA TYR A 152 -16.44 -7.19 9.58
C TYR A 152 -15.71 -8.44 9.04
N GLN A 153 -16.10 -8.96 7.88
CA GLN A 153 -15.43 -10.12 7.27
C GLN A 153 -14.02 -9.75 6.81
N TRP A 154 -13.87 -8.56 6.20
CA TRP A 154 -12.55 -8.03 5.86
C TRP A 154 -11.69 -7.73 7.09
N GLN A 155 -12.30 -7.27 8.18
CA GLN A 155 -11.60 -7.04 9.45
C GLN A 155 -11.08 -8.36 10.04
N TYR A 156 -11.89 -9.43 10.06
CA TYR A 156 -11.44 -10.74 10.53
C TYR A 156 -10.36 -11.34 9.62
N GLN A 157 -10.55 -11.28 8.30
CA GLN A 157 -9.55 -11.73 7.34
C GLN A 157 -8.21 -11.02 7.55
N LEU A 158 -8.21 -9.69 7.75
CA LEU A 158 -6.98 -8.94 8.01
C LEU A 158 -6.28 -9.36 9.31
N ARG A 159 -7.04 -9.60 10.39
CA ARG A 159 -6.49 -9.90 11.72
C ARG A 159 -5.99 -11.34 11.86
N HIS A 160 -6.67 -12.29 11.23
CA HIS A 160 -6.52 -13.71 11.54
C HIS A 160 -5.97 -14.54 10.38
N GLU A 161 -6.19 -14.14 9.12
CA GLU A 161 -5.66 -14.89 7.98
C GLU A 161 -4.13 -14.78 7.93
N ARG A 162 -3.45 -15.91 7.74
CA ARG A 162 -1.98 -16.01 7.72
C ARG A 162 -1.42 -15.99 6.30
N ASP A 163 -2.11 -15.29 5.41
CA ASP A 163 -1.79 -15.17 4.00
C ASP A 163 -1.59 -13.70 3.62
N VAL A 164 -0.41 -13.39 3.09
CA VAL A 164 -0.02 -12.01 2.72
C VAL A 164 -0.94 -11.43 1.64
N THR A 165 -1.37 -12.24 0.67
CA THR A 165 -2.26 -11.80 -0.41
C THR A 165 -3.65 -11.48 0.13
N ALA A 166 -4.18 -12.32 1.02
CA ALA A 166 -5.48 -12.14 1.65
C ALA A 166 -5.51 -10.91 2.56
N GLN A 167 -4.48 -10.71 3.39
CA GLN A 167 -4.34 -9.51 4.22
C GLN A 167 -4.23 -8.25 3.33
N THR A 168 -3.49 -8.36 2.22
CA THR A 168 -3.32 -7.24 1.27
C THR A 168 -4.63 -6.89 0.58
N GLU A 169 -5.42 -7.88 0.13
CA GLU A 169 -6.77 -7.71 -0.43
C GLU A 169 -7.71 -7.08 0.60
N ALA A 170 -7.71 -7.59 1.84
CA ALA A 170 -8.51 -7.02 2.93
C ALA A 170 -8.19 -5.55 3.18
N ILE A 171 -6.90 -5.16 3.22
CA ILE A 171 -6.50 -3.75 3.37
C ILE A 171 -7.04 -2.88 2.21
N TYR A 172 -7.07 -3.39 0.97
CA TYR A 172 -7.63 -2.63 -0.15
C TYR A 172 -9.15 -2.46 -0.03
N ALA A 173 -9.86 -3.50 0.42
CA ALA A 173 -11.31 -3.44 0.61
C ALA A 173 -11.69 -2.50 1.77
N LEU A 174 -10.96 -2.59 2.90
CA LEU A 174 -11.19 -1.80 4.12
C LEU A 174 -11.01 -0.30 3.93
N GLU A 175 -10.28 0.14 2.89
CA GLU A 175 -10.17 1.56 2.52
C GLU A 175 -11.55 2.20 2.29
N ARG A 176 -12.54 1.41 1.84
CA ARG A 176 -13.91 1.87 1.56
C ARG A 176 -14.80 1.91 2.80
N TYR A 177 -14.35 1.36 3.94
CA TYR A 177 -15.14 1.17 5.15
C TYR A 177 -14.51 1.92 6.34
N PRO A 178 -14.68 3.26 6.43
CA PRO A 178 -14.08 4.07 7.48
C PRO A 178 -14.83 3.93 8.82
N THR A 179 -14.65 2.80 9.50
CA THR A 179 -15.29 2.50 10.79
C THR A 179 -14.25 2.39 11.92
N PRO A 180 -14.65 2.56 13.19
CA PRO A 180 -13.74 2.36 14.34
C PRO A 180 -13.12 0.96 14.38
N ALA A 181 -13.90 -0.06 13.98
CA ALA A 181 -13.44 -1.44 13.91
C ALA A 181 -12.37 -1.64 12.81
N THR A 182 -12.55 -1.04 11.63
CA THR A 182 -11.52 -1.01 10.58
C THR A 182 -10.24 -0.32 11.07
N ARG A 183 -10.35 0.83 11.74
CA ARG A 183 -9.20 1.53 12.33
C ARG A 183 -8.44 0.64 13.33
N MET A 184 -9.17 -0.05 14.21
CA MET A 184 -8.58 -0.96 15.20
C MET A 184 -7.88 -2.14 14.52
N ALA A 185 -8.53 -2.80 13.55
CA ALA A 185 -7.94 -3.90 12.79
C ALA A 185 -6.64 -3.48 12.09
N LEU A 186 -6.62 -2.31 11.43
CA LEU A 186 -5.41 -1.76 10.80
C LEU A 186 -4.32 -1.44 11.82
N THR A 187 -4.67 -0.87 12.97
CA THR A 187 -3.73 -0.56 14.06
C THR A 187 -3.07 -1.84 14.59
N ASP A 188 -3.87 -2.87 14.87
CA ASP A 188 -3.40 -4.17 15.34
C ASP A 188 -2.48 -4.84 14.32
N THR A 189 -2.81 -4.77 13.02
CA THR A 189 -1.93 -5.26 11.95
C THR A 189 -0.59 -4.53 11.90
N ILE A 190 -0.57 -3.21 12.11
CA ILE A 190 0.68 -2.44 12.10
C ILE A 190 1.57 -2.85 13.29
N GLU A 191 0.98 -3.11 14.46
CA GLU A 191 1.73 -3.51 15.65
C GLU A 191 2.19 -4.97 15.62
N ASN A 192 1.49 -5.85 14.89
CA ASN A 192 1.80 -7.26 14.87
C ASN A 192 3.16 -7.57 14.20
N GLU A 193 4.14 -7.99 15.00
CA GLU A 193 5.48 -8.38 14.51
C GLU A 193 5.49 -9.67 13.69
N GLN A 194 4.46 -10.51 13.82
CA GLN A 194 4.31 -11.72 13.01
C GLN A 194 3.77 -11.42 11.60
N CYS A 195 3.26 -10.21 11.36
CA CYS A 195 2.80 -9.79 10.03
C CYS A 195 3.97 -9.38 9.14
N TYR A 196 3.89 -9.76 7.86
CA TYR A 196 4.89 -9.36 6.86
C TYR A 196 4.99 -7.83 6.74
N TYR A 197 6.22 -7.30 6.71
CA TYR A 197 6.45 -5.86 6.81
C TYR A 197 5.71 -5.03 5.75
N LYS A 198 5.54 -5.53 4.51
CA LYS A 198 4.78 -4.79 3.47
C LYS A 198 3.29 -4.70 3.80
N VAL A 199 2.71 -5.72 4.43
CA VAL A 199 1.33 -5.67 4.91
C VAL A 199 1.21 -4.59 5.99
N ARG A 200 2.16 -4.55 6.94
CA ARG A 200 2.21 -3.51 7.99
C ARG A 200 2.33 -2.10 7.40
N CYS A 201 3.23 -1.89 6.44
CA CYS A 201 3.38 -0.59 5.76
C CYS A 201 2.10 -0.20 4.99
N LYS A 202 1.47 -1.15 4.31
CA LYS A 202 0.23 -0.91 3.56
C LYS A 202 -0.95 -0.62 4.49
N ALA A 203 -1.03 -1.30 5.64
CA ALA A 203 -2.00 -1.02 6.67
C ALA A 203 -1.83 0.40 7.22
N ALA A 204 -0.59 0.87 7.43
CA ALA A 204 -0.33 2.26 7.83
C ALA A 204 -0.85 3.28 6.82
N HIS A 205 -0.61 3.06 5.51
CA HIS A 205 -1.15 3.94 4.47
C HIS A 205 -2.68 3.88 4.36
N CYS A 206 -3.29 2.71 4.52
CA CYS A 206 -4.75 2.59 4.55
C CYS A 206 -5.35 3.28 5.77
N LEU A 207 -4.70 3.15 6.94
CA LEU A 207 -5.09 3.83 8.17
C LEU A 207 -5.11 5.36 7.99
N THR A 208 -4.18 5.94 7.23
CA THR A 208 -4.23 7.36 6.89
C THR A 208 -5.51 7.72 6.14
N LYS A 209 -5.90 6.93 5.13
CA LYS A 209 -7.10 7.20 4.32
C LYS A 209 -8.37 7.05 5.15
N VAL A 210 -8.46 5.98 5.93
CA VAL A 210 -9.56 5.74 6.87
C VAL A 210 -9.65 6.86 7.89
N ALA A 211 -8.52 7.25 8.52
CA ALA A 211 -8.49 8.35 9.48
C ALA A 211 -8.96 9.67 8.86
N ASN A 212 -8.55 9.98 7.64
CA ASN A 212 -8.99 11.18 6.90
C ASN A 212 -10.49 11.17 6.60
N ALA A 213 -11.07 10.01 6.31
CA ALA A 213 -12.52 9.87 6.12
C ALA A 213 -13.31 9.95 7.43
N MET A 214 -12.67 9.68 8.58
CA MET A 214 -13.30 9.70 9.91
C MET A 214 -13.11 11.01 10.68
N VAL A 215 -12.47 12.03 10.10
CA VAL A 215 -12.04 13.24 10.83
C VAL A 215 -13.18 13.97 11.56
N ALA A 216 -14.39 13.97 10.99
CA ALA A 216 -15.55 14.63 11.61
C ALA A 216 -15.98 13.96 12.93
N ASN A 217 -15.73 12.66 13.08
CA ASN A 217 -16.31 11.82 14.14
C ASN A 217 -15.27 11.33 15.14
N TRP A 218 -13.99 11.64 14.94
CA TRP A 218 -12.93 11.16 15.82
C TRP A 218 -11.90 12.24 16.15
N SER A 219 -11.91 12.67 17.41
CA SER A 219 -10.90 13.55 18.00
C SER A 219 -10.00 12.74 18.93
N GLY A 220 -8.83 12.32 18.45
CA GLY A 220 -7.84 11.64 19.29
C GLY A 220 -6.46 11.65 18.64
N PRO A 221 -5.39 11.42 19.43
CA PRO A 221 -4.03 11.42 18.90
C PRO A 221 -3.90 10.40 17.75
N PRO A 222 -3.07 10.69 16.73
CA PRO A 222 -2.86 9.76 15.63
C PRO A 222 -2.34 8.42 16.17
N ALA A 223 -3.05 7.32 15.91
CA ALA A 223 -2.67 5.98 16.40
C ALA A 223 -1.22 5.62 15.98
N MET A 224 -0.83 6.02 14.78
CA MET A 224 0.53 5.83 14.26
C MET A 224 1.61 6.54 15.08
N LEU A 225 1.32 7.66 15.74
CA LEU A 225 2.27 8.34 16.62
C LEU A 225 2.54 7.50 17.88
N THR A 226 1.48 6.93 18.46
CA THR A 226 1.58 6.00 19.60
C THR A 226 2.38 4.76 19.22
N ILE A 227 2.07 4.16 18.08
CA ILE A 227 2.82 3.01 17.53
C ILE A 227 4.30 3.36 17.36
N PHE A 228 4.60 4.51 16.74
CA PHE A 228 5.99 4.92 16.49
C PHE A 228 6.77 5.08 17.79
N ARG A 229 6.19 5.74 18.80
CA ARG A 229 6.81 5.92 20.11
C ARG A 229 6.99 4.59 20.85
N LYS A 230 6.04 3.65 20.72
CA LYS A 230 6.14 2.30 21.30
C LYS A 230 7.35 1.53 20.76
N PHE A 231 7.54 1.52 19.43
CA PHE A 231 8.64 0.76 18.81
C PHE A 231 9.99 1.49 18.82
N PHE A 232 10.00 2.80 18.60
CA PHE A 232 11.21 3.58 18.32
C PHE A 232 11.52 4.66 19.36
N GLY A 233 10.65 4.87 20.35
CA GLY A 233 10.89 5.77 21.48
C GLY A 233 11.87 5.17 22.50
N SER A 234 12.60 6.03 23.20
CA SER A 234 13.54 5.68 24.25
C SER A 234 12.81 5.03 25.43
N PHE A 235 13.45 4.04 26.04
CA PHE A 235 12.85 3.30 27.16
C PHE A 235 12.58 4.21 28.37
N ALA A 236 13.53 5.09 28.70
CA ALA A 236 13.41 6.03 29.83
C ALA A 236 12.52 7.23 29.51
N ALA A 237 12.34 7.56 28.23
CA ALA A 237 11.61 8.73 27.77
C ALA A 237 10.97 8.46 26.40
N PRO A 238 9.74 7.91 26.33
CA PRO A 238 9.10 7.50 25.07
C PRO A 238 8.88 8.63 24.06
N HIS A 239 8.97 9.90 24.50
CA HIS A 239 8.90 11.08 23.66
C HIS A 239 10.23 11.38 22.93
N ILE A 240 11.36 10.81 23.40
CA ILE A 240 12.68 10.94 22.77
C ILE A 240 12.90 9.73 21.87
N ILE A 241 13.31 9.95 20.62
CA ILE A 241 13.56 8.88 19.66
C ILE A 241 14.90 8.19 19.99
N LYS A 242 14.95 6.85 19.94
CA LYS A 242 16.19 6.08 20.11
C LYS A 242 17.17 6.35 18.96
N GLN A 243 18.46 6.13 19.23
CA GLN A 243 19.47 6.04 18.18
C GLN A 243 19.07 4.95 17.16
N ASN A 244 19.33 5.21 15.88
CA ASN A 244 18.92 4.30 14.81
C ASN A 244 19.62 2.94 14.93
N SER A 245 18.85 1.87 14.76
CA SER A 245 19.36 0.51 14.59
C SER A 245 18.62 -0.16 13.45
N PHE A 246 19.28 -0.31 12.29
CA PHE A 246 18.69 -0.93 11.10
C PHE A 246 18.99 -2.43 10.99
N GLN A 247 19.35 -3.07 12.10
CA GLN A 247 19.62 -4.51 12.15
C GLN A 247 18.35 -5.34 11.91
N ASN A 248 17.20 -4.89 12.43
CA ASN A 248 15.91 -5.49 12.15
C ASN A 248 15.26 -4.81 10.94
N PHE A 249 15.23 -5.50 9.79
CA PHE A 249 14.67 -4.96 8.57
C PHE A 249 13.16 -4.70 8.63
N GLN A 250 12.39 -5.51 9.38
CA GLN A 250 10.96 -5.26 9.54
C GLN A 250 10.73 -3.92 10.24
N HIS A 251 11.48 -3.68 11.32
CA HIS A 251 11.45 -2.42 12.06
C HIS A 251 11.96 -1.25 11.22
N TYR A 252 13.03 -1.42 10.46
CA TYR A 252 13.53 -0.38 9.55
C TYR A 252 12.47 0.03 8.50
N PHE A 253 11.84 -0.93 7.81
CA PHE A 253 10.81 -0.61 6.83
C PHE A 253 9.60 0.07 7.47
N LEU A 254 9.23 -0.33 8.69
CA LEU A 254 8.14 0.30 9.41
C LEU A 254 8.51 1.72 9.90
N GLN A 255 9.69 1.90 10.48
CA GLN A 255 10.24 3.18 10.92
C GLN A 255 10.28 4.18 9.76
N LYS A 256 10.64 3.71 8.56
CA LYS A 256 10.64 4.51 7.34
C LYS A 256 9.24 4.86 6.82
N ASN A 257 8.28 3.92 6.87
CA ASN A 257 6.96 4.09 6.25
C ASN A 257 5.93 4.80 7.14
N ILE A 258 6.02 4.68 8.48
CA ILE A 258 5.08 5.38 9.38
C ILE A 258 5.11 6.90 9.17
N PRO A 259 6.28 7.59 9.13
CA PRO A 259 6.34 9.02 8.83
C PRO A 259 5.70 9.38 7.48
N LEU A 260 5.93 8.55 6.45
CA LEU A 260 5.31 8.73 5.13
C LEU A 260 3.78 8.59 5.21
N ALA A 261 3.25 7.60 5.91
CA ALA A 261 1.82 7.43 6.09
C ALA A 261 1.22 8.60 6.89
N MET A 262 1.85 8.99 8.00
CA MET A 262 1.41 10.10 8.85
C MET A 262 1.39 11.43 8.10
N SER A 263 2.36 11.69 7.21
CA SER A 263 2.38 12.91 6.40
C SER A 263 1.17 13.09 5.49
N GLY A 264 0.39 12.03 5.24
CA GLY A 264 -0.87 12.08 4.49
C GLY A 264 -2.10 12.39 5.35
N LEU A 265 -1.97 12.48 6.67
CA LEU A 265 -3.09 12.81 7.55
C LEU A 265 -3.54 14.25 7.32
N ARG A 266 -4.86 14.49 7.37
CA ARG A 266 -5.49 15.79 7.18
C ARG A 266 -6.54 16.03 8.25
N ASN A 267 -6.68 17.28 8.69
CA ASN A 267 -7.80 17.73 9.51
C ASN A 267 -9.04 18.02 8.63
N ALA A 268 -10.12 18.51 9.25
CA ALA A 268 -11.38 18.79 8.54
C ALA A 268 -11.24 19.86 7.44
N HIS A 269 -10.23 20.71 7.54
CA HIS A 269 -9.91 21.75 6.56
C HIS A 269 -8.96 21.26 5.45
N GLY A 270 -8.62 19.97 5.41
CA GLY A 270 -7.68 19.43 4.44
C GLY A 270 -6.23 19.84 4.70
N ILE A 271 -5.89 20.24 5.93
CA ILE A 271 -4.56 20.69 6.35
C ILE A 271 -3.86 19.60 7.16
N CYS A 272 -2.55 19.43 7.01
CA CYS A 272 -1.78 18.51 7.86
C CYS A 272 -1.87 18.95 9.35
N PRO A 273 -2.22 18.04 10.28
CA PRO A 273 -2.24 18.38 11.70
C PRO A 273 -0.88 18.88 12.21
N LYS A 274 -0.89 19.96 13.02
CA LYS A 274 0.34 20.57 13.56
C LYS A 274 1.22 19.59 14.34
N ASP A 275 0.60 18.68 15.09
CA ASP A 275 1.33 17.65 15.85
C ASP A 275 2.10 16.69 14.94
N VAL A 276 1.55 16.39 13.76
CA VAL A 276 2.22 15.56 12.76
C VAL A 276 3.40 16.32 12.15
N MET A 277 3.20 17.60 11.80
CA MET A 277 4.29 18.43 11.27
C MET A 277 5.45 18.55 12.25
N ARG A 278 5.13 18.85 13.51
CA ARG A 278 6.12 18.93 14.60
C ARG A 278 6.86 17.61 14.76
N PHE A 279 6.14 16.50 14.79
CA PHE A 279 6.75 15.17 14.88
C PHE A 279 7.71 14.88 13.72
N LEU A 280 7.35 15.21 12.48
CA LEU A 280 8.23 15.01 11.32
C LEU A 280 9.52 15.84 11.41
N LEU A 281 9.43 17.09 11.88
CA LEU A 281 10.60 17.95 12.10
C LEU A 281 11.47 17.45 13.28
N GLU A 282 10.85 16.96 14.34
CA GLU A 282 11.55 16.34 15.47
C GLU A 282 12.33 15.09 15.04
N LEU A 283 11.79 14.27 14.12
CA LEU A 283 12.50 13.12 13.56
C LEU A 283 13.79 13.53 12.86
N PHE A 284 13.83 14.67 12.16
CA PHE A 284 15.07 15.19 11.56
C PHE A 284 16.05 15.68 12.61
N LYS A 285 15.57 16.46 13.58
CA LYS A 285 16.39 17.07 14.62
C LYS A 285 17.09 16.02 15.50
N TYR A 286 16.38 14.93 15.83
CA TYR A 286 16.86 13.87 16.72
C TYR A 286 17.35 12.62 15.98
N ASN A 287 17.48 12.67 14.64
CA ASN A 287 18.03 11.55 13.88
C ASN A 287 19.51 11.36 14.18
N ASP A 288 19.83 10.33 14.97
CA ASP A 288 21.19 9.92 15.29
C ASP A 288 21.51 8.54 14.70
N ASN A 289 22.40 8.52 13.72
CA ASN A 289 22.90 7.31 13.07
C ASN A 289 24.37 7.00 13.40
N SER A 290 24.96 7.67 14.38
CA SER A 290 26.40 7.59 14.70
C SER A 290 26.87 6.19 15.10
N LYS A 291 26.02 5.41 15.78
CA LYS A 291 26.31 4.03 16.23
C LYS A 291 25.75 2.95 15.30
N ASN A 292 25.06 3.33 14.23
CA ASN A 292 24.43 2.38 13.33
C ASN A 292 25.45 1.92 12.28
N ARG A 293 25.50 0.61 12.03
CA ARG A 293 26.39 0.02 11.01
C ARG A 293 25.92 0.30 9.58
N PHE A 294 24.65 0.66 9.43
CA PHE A 294 24.00 0.90 8.15
C PHE A 294 23.82 2.41 7.90
N SER A 295 23.86 2.81 6.63
CA SER A 295 23.55 4.18 6.22
C SER A 295 22.05 4.48 6.39
N ASP A 296 21.74 5.72 6.78
CA ASP A 296 20.38 6.24 6.91
C ASP A 296 19.89 7.02 5.70
N ASN A 297 20.63 7.00 4.58
CA ASN A 297 20.31 7.76 3.37
C ASN A 297 18.86 7.56 2.89
N TYR A 298 18.37 6.31 2.86
CA TYR A 298 17.00 6.01 2.46
C TYR A 298 15.94 6.37 3.50
N TYR A 299 16.31 6.38 4.80
CA TYR A 299 15.44 6.84 5.87
C TYR A 299 15.29 8.36 5.80
N ARG A 300 16.40 9.10 5.73
CA ARG A 300 16.43 10.55 5.54
C ARG A 300 15.68 10.98 4.29
N ALA A 301 15.87 10.27 3.16
CA ALA A 301 15.12 10.54 1.93
C ALA A 301 13.60 10.38 2.13
N ALA A 302 13.16 9.36 2.86
CA ALA A 302 11.75 9.18 3.19
C ALA A 302 11.22 10.27 4.14
N LEU A 303 12.02 10.73 5.10
CA LEU A 303 11.64 11.87 5.95
C LEU A 303 11.49 13.15 5.12
N VAL A 304 12.37 13.39 4.14
CA VAL A 304 12.26 14.55 3.22
C VAL A 304 10.95 14.44 2.44
N GLN A 305 10.67 13.25 1.88
CA GLN A 305 9.43 12.98 1.18
C GLN A 305 8.20 13.17 2.09
N ALA A 306 8.28 12.77 3.37
CA ALA A 306 7.22 12.98 4.36
C ALA A 306 6.95 14.47 4.61
N LEU A 307 7.99 15.30 4.78
CA LEU A 307 7.82 16.75 4.89
C LEU A 307 7.12 17.32 3.64
N GLY A 308 7.54 16.90 2.44
CA GLY A 308 6.89 17.31 1.19
C GLY A 308 5.43 16.85 1.08
N ASN A 309 5.09 15.68 1.62
CA ASN A 309 3.73 15.16 1.68
C ASN A 309 2.82 15.92 2.65
N ALA A 310 3.38 16.49 3.71
CA ALA A 310 2.66 17.31 4.67
C ALA A 310 2.29 18.70 4.13
N ILE A 311 2.99 19.20 3.10
CA ILE A 311 2.67 20.48 2.44
C ILE A 311 1.31 20.37 1.75
N THR A 312 0.47 21.37 1.95
CA THR A 312 -0.83 21.51 1.27
C THR A 312 -0.79 22.63 0.22
N PRO A 313 -1.61 22.55 -0.85
CA PRO A 313 -1.70 23.62 -1.84
C PRO A 313 -2.12 24.95 -1.21
N VAL A 314 -1.57 26.07 -1.70
CA VAL A 314 -2.09 27.39 -1.35
C VAL A 314 -3.49 27.51 -1.96
N VAL A 315 -4.51 27.52 -1.11
CA VAL A 315 -5.90 27.79 -1.54
C VAL A 315 -5.98 29.27 -1.91
N SER A 316 -5.71 29.57 -3.18
CA SER A 316 -6.26 30.67 -4.00
C SER A 316 -6.74 31.94 -3.29
N MET A 317 -5.95 32.52 -2.38
CA MET A 317 -6.14 33.91 -1.95
C MET A 317 -4.97 34.79 -2.40
N ALA A 318 -3.75 34.25 -2.54
CA ALA A 318 -2.60 34.99 -3.03
C ALA A 318 -2.58 35.16 -4.57
N VAL A 319 -3.24 34.27 -5.33
CA VAL A 319 -3.27 34.36 -6.80
C VAL A 319 -4.20 35.46 -7.30
N GLN A 320 -5.19 35.88 -6.51
CA GLN A 320 -6.12 36.96 -6.90
C GLN A 320 -5.51 38.37 -6.78
N GLN A 321 -4.36 38.55 -6.11
CA GLN A 321 -3.79 39.88 -5.84
C GLN A 321 -2.47 40.17 -6.56
N GLY A 322 -2.07 39.38 -7.57
CA GLY A 322 -0.86 39.68 -8.37
C GLY A 322 0.44 39.79 -7.55
N SER A 323 0.43 39.39 -6.28
CA SER A 323 1.58 39.49 -5.38
C SER A 323 2.64 38.49 -5.81
N SER A 324 3.89 38.95 -5.94
CA SER A 324 5.02 38.09 -6.26
C SER A 324 5.18 37.03 -5.16
N ILE A 325 5.29 35.76 -5.58
CA ILE A 325 5.54 34.65 -4.67
C ILE A 325 6.98 34.77 -4.17
N THR A 326 7.15 35.35 -2.97
CA THR A 326 8.44 35.45 -2.27
C THR A 326 8.46 34.53 -1.05
N ALA A 327 9.65 34.10 -0.64
CA ALA A 327 9.83 33.21 0.51
C ALA A 327 9.35 33.82 1.84
N ASP A 328 9.22 35.14 1.91
CA ASP A 328 8.76 35.88 3.08
C ASP A 328 7.25 35.77 3.32
N ASN A 329 6.48 35.40 2.28
CA ASN A 329 5.03 35.20 2.37
C ASN A 329 4.64 33.76 2.77
N LEU A 330 5.63 32.91 3.11
CA LEU A 330 5.38 31.54 3.53
C LEU A 330 4.81 31.48 4.94
N SER A 331 3.92 30.51 5.18
CA SER A 331 3.53 30.17 6.55
C SER A 331 4.75 29.71 7.36
N ALA A 332 4.74 29.90 8.68
CA ALA A 332 5.83 29.49 9.56
C ALA A 332 6.21 28.01 9.36
N ASP A 333 5.21 27.13 9.25
CA ASP A 333 5.42 25.69 9.03
C ASP A 333 6.10 25.43 7.68
N THR A 334 5.64 26.08 6.61
CA THR A 334 6.24 25.92 5.27
C THR A 334 7.66 26.48 5.20
N LYS A 335 7.94 27.56 5.93
CA LYS A 335 9.29 28.12 6.07
C LYS A 335 10.23 27.15 6.78
N SER A 336 9.80 26.56 7.90
CA SER A 336 10.60 25.53 8.59
C SER A 336 10.89 24.30 7.72
N ILE A 337 9.92 23.87 6.90
CA ILE A 337 10.15 22.80 5.93
C ILE A 337 11.21 23.20 4.90
N LEU A 338 11.11 24.40 4.34
CA LEU A 338 12.06 24.90 3.35
C LEU A 338 13.48 25.02 3.91
N GLU A 339 13.61 25.56 5.12
CA GLU A 339 14.87 25.66 5.85
C GLU A 339 15.50 24.27 6.03
N GLU A 340 14.71 23.28 6.47
CA GLU A 340 15.19 21.92 6.68
C GLU A 340 15.60 21.23 5.37
N ILE A 341 14.82 21.37 4.29
CA ILE A 341 15.17 20.85 2.96
C ILE A 341 16.47 21.49 2.46
N THR A 342 16.64 22.80 2.64
CA THR A 342 17.82 23.54 2.22
C THR A 342 19.04 23.11 3.00
N ARG A 343 18.90 22.95 4.32
CA ARG A 343 19.94 22.42 5.21
C ARG A 343 20.39 21.03 4.77
N VAL A 344 19.44 20.13 4.50
CA VAL A 344 19.72 18.75 4.08
C VAL A 344 20.41 18.71 2.71
N LEU A 345 19.95 19.53 1.75
CA LEU A 345 20.56 19.63 0.42
C LEU A 345 22.00 20.16 0.49
N ASN A 346 22.26 21.17 1.32
CA ASN A 346 23.61 21.71 1.53
C ASN A 346 24.52 20.70 2.23
N LEU A 347 24.00 19.98 3.24
CA LEU A 347 24.75 18.93 3.92
C LEU A 347 25.20 17.83 2.94
N GLU A 348 24.38 17.48 1.96
CA GLU A 348 24.72 16.45 0.98
C GLU A 348 25.67 16.93 -0.13
N LYS A 349 25.80 18.25 -0.34
CA LYS A 349 26.90 18.82 -1.14
C LYS A 349 28.24 18.61 -0.45
N ALA A 350 28.28 18.74 0.88
CA ALA A 350 29.48 18.53 1.68
C ALA A 350 29.77 17.03 1.92
N LEU A 351 28.73 16.24 2.17
CA LEU A 351 28.80 14.81 2.47
C LEU A 351 27.83 14.02 1.58
N PRO A 352 28.25 13.68 0.34
CA PRO A 352 27.45 12.90 -0.59
C PRO A 352 27.04 11.54 -0.02
N CYS A 353 25.75 11.25 0.01
CA CYS A 353 25.28 9.89 0.27
C CYS A 353 25.21 9.07 -1.03
N TYR A 354 25.11 7.75 -0.91
CA TYR A 354 24.98 6.83 -2.04
C TYR A 354 23.95 7.33 -3.07
N LYS A 355 24.39 7.51 -4.32
CA LYS A 355 23.59 7.96 -5.48
C LYS A 355 22.83 9.27 -5.27
N TYR A 356 23.21 10.04 -4.26
CA TYR A 356 22.52 11.27 -3.85
C TYR A 356 21.00 11.11 -3.69
N THR A 357 20.58 9.99 -3.10
CA THR A 357 19.15 9.67 -2.91
C THR A 357 18.40 10.79 -2.18
N VAL A 358 19.04 11.44 -1.21
CA VAL A 358 18.41 12.52 -0.43
C VAL A 358 18.21 13.76 -1.30
N SER A 359 19.18 14.12 -2.15
CA SER A 359 19.11 15.29 -3.03
C SER A 359 17.97 15.14 -4.02
N VAL A 360 17.82 13.92 -4.57
CA VAL A 360 16.75 13.61 -5.51
C VAL A 360 15.38 13.85 -4.85
N GLU A 361 15.20 13.43 -3.60
CA GLU A 361 13.96 13.73 -2.86
C GLU A 361 13.81 15.22 -2.52
N CYS A 362 14.88 15.91 -2.12
CA CYS A 362 14.82 17.36 -1.89
C CYS A 362 14.34 18.12 -3.14
N LEU A 363 14.87 17.77 -4.32
CA LEU A 363 14.44 18.37 -5.59
C LEU A 363 12.98 18.09 -5.91
N LYS A 364 12.49 16.87 -5.64
CA LYS A 364 11.06 16.54 -5.78
C LYS A 364 10.18 17.38 -4.86
N VAL A 365 10.59 17.59 -3.61
CA VAL A 365 9.83 18.43 -2.68
C VAL A 365 9.85 19.90 -3.10
N ILE A 366 10.99 20.44 -3.52
CA ILE A 366 11.07 21.79 -4.08
C ILE A 366 10.13 21.95 -5.28
N ARG A 367 10.09 20.96 -6.17
CA ARG A 367 9.16 20.97 -7.31
C ARG A 367 7.70 20.93 -6.85
N LYS A 368 7.39 20.15 -5.83
CA LYS A 368 6.05 20.10 -5.24
C LYS A 368 5.65 21.45 -4.63
N MET A 369 6.56 22.12 -3.93
CA MET A 369 6.34 23.46 -3.39
C MET A 369 6.07 24.50 -4.49
N GLN A 370 6.79 24.42 -5.62
CA GLN A 370 6.49 25.24 -6.79
C GLN A 370 5.10 24.97 -7.35
N ARG A 371 4.73 23.69 -7.54
CA ARG A 371 3.39 23.30 -8.03
C ARG A 371 2.26 23.75 -7.11
N PHE A 372 2.53 23.81 -5.80
CA PHE A 372 1.55 24.21 -4.79
C PHE A 372 1.49 25.72 -4.55
N GLY A 373 2.29 26.51 -5.29
CA GLY A 373 2.28 27.97 -5.22
C GLY A 373 3.09 28.57 -4.07
N HIS A 374 3.89 27.77 -3.37
CA HIS A 374 4.75 28.24 -2.28
C HIS A 374 6.07 28.84 -2.76
N LEU A 375 6.57 28.40 -3.92
CA LEU A 375 7.81 28.87 -4.51
C LEU A 375 7.58 29.31 -5.95
N PRO A 376 8.34 30.30 -6.46
CA PRO A 376 8.26 30.67 -7.87
C PRO A 376 8.72 29.51 -8.76
N SER A 377 8.04 29.33 -9.90
CA SER A 377 8.32 28.29 -10.90
C SER A 377 9.61 28.55 -11.70
N ARG A 378 10.74 28.71 -11.02
CA ARG A 378 12.06 28.89 -11.62
C ARG A 378 12.70 27.54 -11.91
N SER A 379 13.16 27.34 -13.14
CA SER A 379 13.84 26.11 -13.56
C SER A 379 15.34 26.10 -13.25
N THR A 380 15.91 27.21 -12.77
CA THR A 380 17.36 27.42 -12.62
C THR A 380 18.03 26.35 -11.77
N ILE A 381 17.43 26.03 -10.62
CA ILE A 381 17.93 24.98 -9.72
C ILE A 381 17.95 23.60 -10.42
N PHE A 382 16.90 23.26 -11.17
CA PHE A 382 16.82 21.96 -11.85
C PHE A 382 17.77 21.87 -13.04
N LYS A 383 17.99 22.98 -13.74
CA LYS A 383 18.98 23.08 -14.82
C LYS A 383 20.39 22.82 -14.28
N PHE A 384 20.76 23.47 -13.18
CA PHE A 384 22.05 23.23 -12.51
C PHE A 384 22.25 21.75 -12.18
N TYR A 385 21.28 21.11 -11.53
CA TYR A 385 21.38 19.67 -11.21
C TYR A 385 21.23 18.72 -12.41
N ALA A 386 20.87 19.24 -13.59
CA ALA A 386 20.78 18.51 -14.85
C ALA A 386 22.07 18.59 -15.68
N GLU A 387 23.00 19.49 -15.34
CA GLU A 387 24.27 19.66 -16.07
C GLU A 387 25.13 18.40 -16.08
N TYR A 388 25.95 18.28 -17.14
CA TYR A 388 26.90 17.19 -17.30
C TYR A 388 27.95 17.23 -16.19
N GLY A 389 28.34 16.06 -15.67
CA GLY A 389 29.24 15.94 -14.52
C GLY A 389 28.52 15.67 -13.18
N HIS A 390 27.18 15.75 -13.14
CA HIS A 390 26.40 15.25 -12.02
C HIS A 390 26.05 13.75 -12.16
N TYR A 391 25.85 13.08 -11.02
CA TYR A 391 25.45 11.66 -11.00
C TYR A 391 24.17 11.43 -11.81
N THR A 392 24.11 10.35 -12.60
CA THR A 392 23.02 10.07 -13.54
C THR A 392 21.62 10.13 -12.93
N GLY A 393 21.45 9.69 -11.67
CA GLY A 393 20.17 9.80 -10.95
C GLY A 393 19.74 11.25 -10.65
N LYS A 394 20.70 12.15 -10.38
CA LYS A 394 20.45 13.59 -10.25
C LYS A 394 20.13 14.21 -11.59
N SER A 395 20.89 13.86 -12.63
CA SER A 395 20.70 14.41 -13.98
C SER A 395 19.35 14.01 -14.58
N VAL A 396 18.90 12.76 -14.41
CA VAL A 396 17.58 12.31 -14.88
C VAL A 396 16.44 13.00 -14.11
N SER A 397 16.58 13.15 -12.78
CA SER A 397 15.61 13.89 -11.97
C SER A 397 15.55 15.36 -12.40
N GLY A 398 16.71 16.02 -12.53
CA GLY A 398 16.82 17.40 -13.01
C GLY A 398 16.18 17.60 -14.39
N HIS A 399 16.49 16.73 -15.36
CA HIS A 399 15.88 16.76 -16.68
C HIS A 399 14.37 16.56 -16.65
N HIS A 400 13.88 15.55 -15.91
CA HIS A 400 12.46 15.26 -15.77
C HIS A 400 11.69 16.46 -15.23
N TRP A 401 12.21 17.14 -14.20
CA TRP A 401 11.54 18.29 -13.60
C TRP A 401 11.71 19.59 -14.37
N ALA A 402 12.82 19.77 -15.09
CA ALA A 402 13.03 20.90 -15.99
C ALA A 402 12.06 20.91 -17.18
N HIS A 403 11.66 19.73 -17.69
CA HIS A 403 10.77 19.56 -18.84
C HIS A 403 9.29 19.37 -18.48
N SER A 404 8.94 19.37 -17.18
CA SER A 404 7.57 19.20 -16.71
C SER A 404 6.94 20.48 -16.12
N PRO A 405 6.99 21.65 -16.78
CA PRO A 405 6.39 22.87 -16.23
C PRO A 405 4.86 22.80 -16.17
N ASN A 406 4.16 22.08 -17.07
CA ASN A 406 2.71 22.24 -17.28
C ASN A 406 1.89 20.96 -17.64
N ARG A 407 2.36 19.73 -17.40
CA ARG A 407 1.54 18.54 -17.70
C ARG A 407 1.12 17.80 -16.44
N GLY A 408 -0.19 17.68 -16.26
CA GLY A 408 -0.82 16.74 -15.33
C GLY A 408 -0.30 15.32 -15.57
N GLU A 409 -0.28 14.54 -14.49
CA GLU A 409 0.26 13.19 -14.48
C GLU A 409 -0.33 12.32 -15.59
N HIS A 410 0.54 11.65 -16.35
CA HIS A 410 0.48 10.23 -16.75
C HIS A 410 1.43 9.99 -17.94
N ARG A 411 2.59 9.37 -17.66
CA ARG A 411 3.13 8.19 -18.36
C ARG A 411 4.54 7.90 -17.88
N LEU A 412 4.70 6.71 -17.30
CA LEU A 412 5.97 5.99 -17.29
C LEU A 412 6.45 5.88 -18.74
N ILE A 413 7.68 6.30 -19.00
CA ILE A 413 8.45 5.82 -20.15
C ILE A 413 9.63 5.06 -19.57
N LEU A 414 9.41 3.76 -19.38
CA LEU A 414 10.46 2.76 -19.41
C LEU A 414 10.74 2.48 -20.89
N GLY A 415 11.99 2.67 -21.31
CA GLY A 415 12.60 1.97 -22.43
C GLY A 415 12.41 2.54 -23.84
N ALA A 416 13.45 3.19 -24.35
CA ALA A 416 14.04 2.94 -25.67
C ALA A 416 15.42 3.64 -25.66
N PHE A 417 16.53 2.88 -25.65
CA PHE A 417 17.39 2.67 -26.83
C PHE A 417 17.82 4.01 -27.47
N THR A 418 19.10 4.33 -27.62
CA THR A 418 20.10 3.48 -28.27
C THR A 418 21.52 3.90 -27.84
N ILE A 419 22.36 2.90 -27.59
CA ILE A 419 23.79 2.95 -27.91
C ILE A 419 23.92 3.46 -29.35
N LEU A 420 24.72 4.50 -29.59
CA LEU A 420 25.42 4.86 -30.83
C LEU A 420 25.67 6.37 -30.83
N THR A 421 26.78 6.79 -30.25
CA THR A 421 28.03 7.09 -30.97
C THR A 421 29.19 7.07 -30.01
#